data_AF-A0A512IZR7-F1
#
_entry.id   AF-A0A512IZR7-F1
#
_cell.length_a   1.000
_cell.length_b   1.000
_cell.length_c   1.000
_cell.angle_alpha   90.00
_cell.angle_beta   90.00
_cell.angle_gamma   90.00
#
_symmetry.space_group_name_H-M   'P 1'
#
loop_
_entity.id
_entity.type
_entity.pdbx_description
1 polymer ?
#
loop_
_entity_poly.entity_id
_entity_poly.type
_entity_poly.pdbx_seq_one_letter_code
_entity_poly.pdbx_strand_id
1 'polypeptide(L)'
;MSTSPLPASRLRLAVGIATAGRPGIVGATVAELLRQDRPADRIVVCAPSPTDVDALAANHPDVRVVIGPRGLPHQRNAILRSLDGFDAVVFFDDDFVPCADYLTEVEAILIAHPEVAMTTGTVIKDGIIGPGLSFDEAKARVAEAEGAPCPPFALAEVYNGYGCNMSVRLDPVRRHALAFDETLGSYAWLEDVDFSRQLAPYGRIVRATSTRGVHLGVKLGRQSGLRFGYSQIANPLYLVRKGHCTWRKALHQMSRNIAINVAKCLWPEPYVDRRGRLHGNLVAFADLLRGRLMPSRTLSLGS
;
A
#
# COMPACT_ATOMS: atom_id res chain seq x y z
N MET A 1 -4.64 -20.66 -30.33
CA MET A 1 -4.17 -19.26 -30.50
C MET A 1 -2.76 -19.18 -29.96
N SER A 2 -1.80 -19.05 -30.88
CA SER A 2 -0.36 -19.11 -30.59
C SER A 2 0.11 -17.77 -30.02
N THR A 3 0.55 -17.75 -28.77
CA THR A 3 1.23 -16.59 -28.17
C THR A 3 2.65 -16.54 -28.74
N SER A 4 2.95 -15.55 -29.58
CA SER A 4 4.34 -15.23 -29.92
C SER A 4 5.14 -14.96 -28.64
N PRO A 5 6.36 -15.50 -28.51
CA PRO A 5 7.22 -15.15 -27.38
C PRO A 5 7.55 -13.66 -27.46
N LEU A 6 7.28 -12.94 -26.37
CA LEU A 6 7.72 -11.54 -26.22
C LEU A 6 9.25 -11.50 -26.33
N PRO A 7 9.84 -10.51 -27.03
CA PRO A 7 11.29 -10.35 -27.04
C PRO A 7 11.78 -10.20 -25.59
N ALA A 8 12.93 -10.82 -25.29
CA ALA A 8 13.51 -11.00 -23.95
C ALA A 8 13.87 -9.69 -23.18
N SER A 9 13.37 -8.54 -23.62
CA SER A 9 13.66 -7.19 -23.08
C SER A 9 12.46 -6.48 -22.48
N ARG A 10 11.27 -7.10 -22.38
CA ARG A 10 10.07 -6.48 -21.77
C ARG A 10 9.48 -7.40 -20.70
N LEU A 11 9.19 -6.86 -19.53
CA LEU A 11 8.51 -7.53 -18.43
C LEU A 11 6.99 -7.47 -18.59
N ARG A 12 6.29 -8.53 -18.20
CA ARG A 12 4.83 -8.49 -18.02
C ARG A 12 4.53 -7.86 -16.67
N LEU A 13 4.16 -6.57 -16.67
CA LEU A 13 3.84 -5.79 -15.48
C LEU A 13 2.34 -5.67 -15.27
N ALA A 14 1.89 -6.06 -14.08
CA ALA A 14 0.53 -5.78 -13.62
C ALA A 14 0.50 -4.55 -12.70
N VAL A 15 -0.65 -3.90 -12.63
CA VAL A 15 -1.01 -2.96 -11.57
C VAL A 15 -2.07 -3.60 -10.68
N GLY A 16 -1.89 -3.51 -9.37
CA GLY A 16 -2.82 -4.02 -8.36
C GLY A 16 -3.35 -2.89 -7.47
N ILE A 17 -4.67 -2.76 -7.35
CA ILE A 17 -5.30 -1.76 -6.48
C ILE A 17 -6.32 -2.46 -5.57
N ALA A 18 -6.18 -2.26 -4.27
CA ALA A 18 -7.20 -2.65 -3.30
C ALA A 18 -8.02 -1.41 -2.92
N THR A 19 -9.35 -1.54 -2.94
CA THR A 19 -10.26 -0.45 -2.61
C THR A 19 -11.42 -0.92 -1.75
N ALA A 20 -12.02 -0.01 -0.95
CA ALA A 20 -13.21 -0.29 -0.16
C ALA A 20 -13.95 1.00 0.18
N GLY A 21 -15.24 1.11 -0.18
CA GLY A 21 -16.08 2.27 0.10
C GLY A 21 -15.65 3.54 -0.66
N ARG A 22 -14.92 3.40 -1.78
CA ARG A 22 -14.32 4.52 -2.53
C ARG A 22 -14.48 4.41 -4.06
N PRO A 23 -15.69 4.09 -4.60
CA PRO A 23 -15.89 3.83 -6.03
C PRO A 23 -15.46 5.00 -6.95
N GLY A 24 -15.76 6.24 -6.57
CA GLY A 24 -15.37 7.41 -7.36
C GLY A 24 -13.85 7.66 -7.37
N ILE A 25 -13.18 7.37 -6.26
CA ILE A 25 -11.73 7.59 -6.10
C ILE A 25 -10.94 6.55 -6.90
N VAL A 26 -11.29 5.26 -6.78
CA VAL A 26 -10.63 4.22 -7.57
C VAL A 26 -10.87 4.40 -9.07
N GLY A 27 -12.06 4.86 -9.49
CA GLY A 27 -12.36 5.18 -10.88
C GLY A 27 -11.44 6.29 -11.43
N ALA A 28 -11.30 7.38 -10.69
CA ALA A 28 -10.40 8.48 -11.07
C ALA A 28 -8.92 8.06 -11.11
N THR A 29 -8.46 7.27 -10.13
CA THR A 29 -7.09 6.75 -10.11
C THR A 29 -6.81 5.83 -11.29
N VAL A 30 -7.73 4.93 -11.63
CA VAL A 30 -7.59 4.06 -12.80
C VAL A 30 -7.52 4.89 -14.10
N ALA A 31 -8.32 5.96 -14.22
CA ALA A 31 -8.25 6.84 -15.39
C ALA A 31 -6.86 7.49 -15.55
N GLU A 32 -6.20 7.88 -14.45
CA GLU A 32 -4.82 8.38 -14.51
C GLU A 32 -3.80 7.29 -14.82
N LEU A 33 -3.99 6.07 -14.32
CA LEU A 33 -3.11 4.93 -14.62
C LEU A 33 -3.19 4.47 -16.09
N LEU A 34 -4.33 4.68 -16.75
CA LEU A 34 -4.48 4.42 -18.18
C LEU A 34 -3.71 5.43 -19.06
N ARG A 35 -3.21 6.53 -18.48
CA ARG A 35 -2.40 7.55 -19.16
C ARG A 35 -0.89 7.35 -19.02
N GLN A 36 -0.45 6.25 -18.42
CA GLN A 36 0.99 5.94 -18.31
C GLN A 36 1.63 5.80 -19.70
N ASP A 37 2.84 6.33 -19.87
CA ASP A 37 3.61 6.27 -21.12
C ASP A 37 3.79 4.83 -21.58
N ARG A 38 4.07 3.95 -20.60
CA ARG A 38 4.00 2.50 -20.72
C ARG A 38 2.69 2.01 -20.10
N PRO A 39 1.76 1.42 -20.87
CA PRO A 39 0.57 0.83 -20.28
C PRO A 39 0.93 -0.40 -19.42
N ALA A 40 0.17 -0.61 -18.35
CA ALA A 40 0.20 -1.88 -17.63
C ALA A 40 -0.30 -3.00 -18.54
N ASP A 41 0.32 -4.17 -18.49
CA ASP A 41 -0.14 -5.35 -19.24
C ASP A 41 -1.45 -5.92 -18.63
N ARG A 42 -1.73 -5.55 -17.37
CA ARG A 42 -3.03 -5.74 -16.71
C ARG A 42 -3.21 -4.77 -15.56
N ILE A 43 -4.40 -4.21 -15.41
CA ILE A 43 -4.85 -3.58 -14.16
C ILE A 43 -5.83 -4.54 -13.47
N VAL A 44 -5.57 -4.84 -12.20
CA VAL A 44 -6.45 -5.63 -11.33
C VAL A 44 -6.91 -4.79 -10.15
N VAL A 45 -8.23 -4.64 -9.99
CA VAL A 45 -8.82 -3.94 -8.85
C VAL A 45 -9.58 -4.94 -7.99
N CYS A 46 -9.23 -5.01 -6.70
CA CYS A 46 -9.92 -5.84 -5.73
C CYS A 46 -10.74 -5.00 -4.74
N ALA A 47 -12.00 -5.39 -4.54
CA ALA A 47 -12.94 -4.70 -3.67
C ALA A 47 -13.78 -5.69 -2.82
N PRO A 48 -14.33 -5.26 -1.66
CA PRO A 48 -15.13 -6.14 -0.82
C PRO A 48 -16.57 -6.31 -1.29
N SER A 49 -17.05 -5.44 -2.18
CA SER A 49 -18.42 -5.44 -2.69
C SER A 49 -18.45 -4.97 -4.15
N PRO A 50 -19.36 -5.49 -4.99
CA PRO A 50 -19.59 -4.96 -6.35
C PRO A 50 -19.85 -3.44 -6.37
N THR A 51 -20.58 -2.92 -5.39
CA THR A 51 -20.91 -1.49 -5.27
C THR A 51 -19.68 -0.56 -5.23
N ASP A 52 -18.51 -1.09 -4.86
CA ASP A 52 -17.26 -0.34 -4.83
C ASP A 52 -16.62 -0.20 -6.23
N VAL A 53 -17.07 -0.97 -7.23
CA VAL A 53 -16.40 -1.16 -8.52
C VAL A 53 -17.34 -1.29 -9.73
N ASP A 54 -18.66 -1.31 -9.55
CA ASP A 54 -19.62 -1.46 -10.66
C ASP A 54 -19.44 -0.36 -11.73
N ALA A 55 -19.31 0.90 -11.31
CA ALA A 55 -19.06 2.01 -12.22
C ALA A 55 -17.68 1.90 -12.92
N LEU A 56 -16.66 1.42 -12.20
CA LEU A 56 -15.34 1.18 -12.76
C LEU A 56 -15.40 0.09 -13.83
N ALA A 57 -16.08 -1.02 -13.55
CA ALA A 57 -16.23 -2.14 -14.48
C ALA A 57 -17.01 -1.73 -15.75
N ALA A 58 -18.04 -0.89 -15.60
CA ALA A 58 -18.81 -0.36 -16.72
C ALA A 58 -18.00 0.59 -17.62
N ASN A 59 -17.19 1.47 -17.02
CA ASN A 59 -16.44 2.48 -17.75
C ASN A 59 -15.10 1.96 -18.32
N HIS A 60 -14.53 0.92 -17.72
CA HIS A 60 -13.22 0.38 -18.06
C HIS A 60 -13.26 -1.16 -18.12
N PRO A 61 -13.87 -1.76 -19.17
CA PRO A 61 -14.07 -3.21 -19.25
C PRO A 61 -12.76 -4.02 -19.32
N ASP A 62 -11.64 -3.41 -19.71
CA ASP A 62 -10.32 -4.05 -19.73
C ASP A 62 -9.68 -4.18 -18.34
N VAL A 63 -10.22 -3.50 -17.34
CA VAL A 63 -9.79 -3.61 -15.94
C VAL A 63 -10.39 -4.86 -15.33
N ARG A 64 -9.53 -5.73 -14.80
CA ARG A 64 -9.99 -6.95 -14.12
C ARG A 64 -10.46 -6.61 -12.71
N VAL A 65 -11.75 -6.77 -12.45
CA VAL A 65 -12.32 -6.65 -11.10
C VAL A 65 -12.31 -8.00 -10.38
N VAL A 66 -11.93 -7.98 -9.11
CA VAL A 66 -11.94 -9.15 -8.21
C VAL A 66 -12.70 -8.80 -6.94
N ILE A 67 -13.78 -9.52 -6.62
CA ILE A 67 -14.45 -9.39 -5.33
C ILE A 67 -13.78 -10.32 -4.32
N GLY A 68 -13.38 -9.79 -3.17
CA GLY A 68 -12.68 -10.53 -2.12
C GLY A 68 -13.03 -10.06 -0.72
N PRO A 69 -12.53 -10.71 0.35
CA PRO A 69 -12.81 -10.27 1.72
C PRO A 69 -12.33 -8.84 1.98
N ARG A 70 -13.06 -8.09 2.82
CA ARG A 70 -12.62 -6.77 3.28
C ARG A 70 -11.31 -6.89 4.07
N GLY A 71 -10.34 -6.04 3.73
CA GLY A 71 -9.06 -5.90 4.42
C GLY A 71 -7.93 -5.92 3.41
N LEU A 72 -7.05 -4.92 3.49
CA LEU A 72 -6.02 -4.67 2.48
C LEU A 72 -5.11 -5.90 2.21
N PRO A 73 -4.61 -6.64 3.22
CA PRO A 73 -3.92 -7.93 3.02
C PRO A 73 -4.72 -8.95 2.21
N HIS A 74 -6.00 -9.17 2.54
CA HIS A 74 -6.85 -10.13 1.83
C HIS A 74 -7.00 -9.74 0.36
N GLN A 75 -7.20 -8.45 0.09
CA GLN A 75 -7.40 -7.92 -1.25
C GLN A 75 -6.12 -7.95 -2.07
N ARG A 76 -4.97 -7.61 -1.47
CA ARG A 76 -3.66 -7.76 -2.12
C ARG A 76 -3.33 -9.21 -2.42
N ASN A 77 -3.64 -10.14 -1.51
CA ASN A 77 -3.50 -11.57 -1.79
C ASN A 77 -4.43 -12.05 -2.90
N ALA A 78 -5.68 -11.54 -2.97
CA ALA A 78 -6.59 -11.84 -4.07
C ALA A 78 -6.05 -11.33 -5.41
N ILE A 79 -5.41 -10.16 -5.42
CA ILE A 79 -4.69 -9.65 -6.58
C ILE A 79 -3.53 -10.58 -6.93
N LEU A 80 -2.63 -10.92 -5.99
CA LEU A 80 -1.48 -11.80 -6.24
C LEU A 80 -1.90 -13.15 -6.87
N ARG A 81 -2.98 -13.75 -6.37
CA ARG A 81 -3.55 -15.01 -6.91
C ARG A 81 -4.09 -14.89 -8.34
N SER A 82 -4.32 -13.67 -8.84
CA SER A 82 -4.85 -13.43 -10.19
C SER A 82 -3.76 -13.11 -11.23
N LEU A 83 -2.49 -13.09 -10.82
CA LEU A 83 -1.37 -12.59 -11.62
C LEU A 83 -0.46 -13.69 -12.15
N ASP A 84 -0.97 -14.88 -12.44
CA ASP A 84 -0.18 -15.93 -13.08
C ASP A 84 0.38 -15.47 -14.44
N GLY A 85 1.66 -15.77 -14.68
CA GLY A 85 2.36 -15.38 -15.91
C GLY A 85 2.83 -13.93 -15.97
N PHE A 86 2.67 -13.13 -14.92
CA PHE A 86 3.28 -11.79 -14.80
C PHE A 86 4.65 -11.86 -14.09
N ASP A 87 5.55 -10.94 -14.43
CA ASP A 87 6.90 -10.86 -13.86
C ASP A 87 6.94 -9.99 -12.61
N ALA A 88 6.14 -8.93 -12.59
CA ALA A 88 6.03 -8.01 -11.47
C ALA A 88 4.63 -7.39 -11.35
N VAL A 89 4.33 -6.90 -10.16
CA VAL A 89 3.13 -6.12 -9.84
C VAL A 89 3.50 -4.80 -9.21
N VAL A 90 2.87 -3.71 -9.64
CA VAL A 90 2.93 -2.40 -8.98
C VAL A 90 1.65 -2.24 -8.18
N PHE A 91 1.77 -2.23 -6.86
CA PHE A 91 0.67 -1.91 -5.97
C PHE A 91 0.57 -0.39 -5.82
N PHE A 92 -0.58 0.14 -6.19
CA PHE A 92 -0.98 1.51 -5.87
C PHE A 92 -2.12 1.48 -4.85
N ASP A 93 -2.10 2.43 -3.92
CA ASP A 93 -3.34 2.76 -3.20
C ASP A 93 -4.35 3.34 -4.21
N ASP A 94 -5.64 3.15 -3.94
CA ASP A 94 -6.71 3.63 -4.82
C ASP A 94 -6.79 5.17 -4.92
N ASP A 95 -5.98 5.89 -4.15
CA ASP A 95 -5.86 7.35 -4.09
C ASP A 95 -4.40 7.82 -4.28
N PHE A 96 -3.63 7.09 -5.09
CA PHE A 96 -2.29 7.47 -5.52
C PHE A 96 -2.27 7.87 -7.01
N VAL A 97 -1.72 9.05 -7.31
CA VAL A 97 -1.57 9.57 -8.68
C VAL A 97 -0.08 9.55 -9.07
N PRO A 98 0.37 8.60 -9.90
CA PRO A 98 1.76 8.54 -10.37
C PRO A 98 2.05 9.54 -11.50
N CYS A 99 3.32 9.91 -11.67
CA CYS A 99 3.82 10.52 -12.91
C CYS A 99 3.65 9.55 -14.10
N ALA A 100 3.52 10.08 -15.32
CA ALA A 100 3.26 9.30 -16.53
C ALA A 100 4.34 8.26 -16.86
N ASP A 101 5.58 8.52 -16.41
CA ASP A 101 6.77 7.68 -16.61
C ASP A 101 6.90 6.53 -15.59
N TYR A 102 6.03 6.44 -14.58
CA TYR A 102 6.24 5.54 -13.43
C TYR A 102 6.42 4.08 -13.83
N LEU A 103 5.54 3.53 -14.67
CA LEU A 103 5.63 2.13 -15.09
C LEU A 103 6.82 1.87 -16.02
N THR A 104 7.23 2.86 -16.81
CA THR A 104 8.45 2.81 -17.63
C THR A 104 9.68 2.67 -16.73
N GLU A 105 9.76 3.51 -15.70
CA GLU A 105 10.85 3.50 -14.73
C GLU A 105 10.92 2.21 -13.91
N VAL A 106 9.76 1.69 -13.47
CA VAL A 106 9.71 0.39 -12.77
C VAL A 106 10.24 -0.74 -13.66
N GLU A 107 9.83 -0.80 -14.93
CA GLU A 107 10.33 -1.81 -15.86
C GLU A 107 11.86 -1.68 -16.03
N ALA A 108 12.34 -0.47 -16.32
CA ALA A 108 13.76 -0.21 -16.53
C ALA A 108 14.61 -0.64 -15.32
N ILE A 109 14.16 -0.31 -14.10
CA ILE A 109 14.83 -0.70 -12.86
C ILE A 109 14.85 -2.22 -12.72
N LEU A 110 13.72 -2.91 -12.93
CA LEU A 110 13.64 -4.36 -12.75
C LEU A 110 14.40 -5.14 -13.82
N ILE A 111 14.60 -4.58 -15.02
CA ILE A 111 15.46 -5.17 -16.04
C ILE A 111 16.94 -4.96 -15.68
N ALA A 112 17.32 -3.73 -15.34
CA ALA A 112 18.72 -3.38 -15.06
C ALA A 112 19.24 -3.96 -13.74
N HIS A 113 18.36 -4.19 -12.77
CA HIS A 113 18.68 -4.65 -11.42
C HIS A 113 17.92 -5.94 -11.09
N PRO A 114 18.37 -7.10 -11.62
CA PRO A 114 17.72 -8.38 -11.38
C PRO A 114 17.72 -8.79 -9.89
N GLU A 115 18.63 -8.26 -9.09
CA GLU A 115 18.72 -8.51 -7.65
C GLU A 115 17.69 -7.71 -6.82
N VAL A 116 17.01 -6.74 -7.43
CA VAL A 116 15.94 -5.98 -6.77
C VAL A 116 14.65 -6.80 -6.78
N ALA A 117 14.15 -7.10 -5.57
CA ALA A 117 12.89 -7.82 -5.36
C ALA A 117 11.71 -6.86 -5.19
N MET A 118 11.94 -5.66 -4.65
CA MET A 118 10.90 -4.65 -4.47
C MET A 118 11.44 -3.23 -4.61
N THR A 119 10.64 -2.36 -5.23
CA THR A 119 10.87 -0.91 -5.25
C THR A 119 9.77 -0.16 -4.52
N THR A 120 10.07 1.04 -4.05
CA THR A 120 9.07 2.04 -3.62
C THR A 120 9.43 3.40 -4.20
N GLY A 121 8.43 4.13 -4.65
CA GLY A 121 8.62 5.41 -5.28
C GLY A 121 8.69 6.59 -4.30
N THR A 122 9.15 7.72 -4.83
CA THR A 122 9.16 8.99 -4.12
C THR A 122 7.76 9.60 -4.10
N VAL A 123 7.24 9.85 -2.90
CA VAL A 123 5.96 10.55 -2.73
C VAL A 123 6.24 12.05 -2.72
N ILE A 124 5.91 12.74 -3.82
CA ILE A 124 6.10 14.19 -4.02
C ILE A 124 5.37 14.97 -2.92
N LYS A 125 4.13 14.58 -2.66
CA LYS A 125 3.31 15.11 -1.59
C LYS A 125 2.44 14.00 -1.00
N ASP A 126 2.43 13.93 0.32
CA ASP A 126 1.60 12.98 1.05
C ASP A 126 0.52 13.71 1.85
N GLY A 127 -0.75 13.49 1.49
CA GLY A 127 -1.93 14.03 2.18
C GLY A 127 -2.33 13.25 3.43
N ILE A 128 -1.60 12.18 3.80
CA ILE A 128 -1.98 11.28 4.89
C ILE A 128 -2.11 11.97 6.25
N ILE A 129 -1.23 12.95 6.54
CA ILE A 129 -1.18 13.66 7.83
C ILE A 129 -2.25 14.75 7.93
N GLY A 130 -2.56 15.44 6.82
CA GLY A 130 -3.50 16.56 6.78
C GLY A 130 -4.93 16.15 6.42
N PRO A 131 -5.78 17.08 5.94
CA PRO A 131 -7.16 16.77 5.53
C PRO A 131 -7.24 15.82 4.31
N GLY A 132 -6.14 15.67 3.58
CA GLY A 132 -6.09 14.99 2.28
C GLY A 132 -5.84 16.00 1.16
N LEU A 133 -5.62 15.51 -0.05
CA LEU A 133 -5.51 16.31 -1.27
C LEU A 133 -6.64 15.94 -2.22
N SER A 134 -7.07 16.89 -3.03
CA SER A 134 -7.93 16.63 -4.18
C SER A 134 -7.14 16.03 -5.35
N PHE A 135 -7.85 15.43 -6.31
CA PHE A 135 -7.24 14.96 -7.56
C PHE A 135 -6.64 16.12 -8.36
N ASP A 136 -7.29 17.29 -8.41
CA ASP A 136 -6.77 18.45 -9.15
C ASP A 136 -5.44 18.94 -8.55
N GLU A 137 -5.34 19.01 -7.22
CA GLU A 137 -4.08 19.32 -6.54
C GLU A 137 -3.00 18.28 -6.82
N ALA A 138 -3.37 16.99 -6.83
CA ALA A 138 -2.42 15.91 -7.12
C ALA A 138 -1.91 15.98 -8.56
N LYS A 139 -2.80 16.19 -9.53
CA LYS A 139 -2.47 16.34 -10.95
C LYS A 139 -1.60 17.57 -11.20
N ALA A 140 -1.89 18.70 -10.57
CA ALA A 140 -1.07 19.90 -10.66
C ALA A 140 0.37 19.64 -10.18
N ARG A 141 0.53 18.90 -9.07
CA ARG A 141 1.84 18.54 -8.52
C ARG A 141 2.59 17.51 -9.35
N VAL A 142 1.87 16.57 -9.95
CA VAL A 142 2.46 15.61 -10.91
C VAL A 142 2.95 16.36 -12.15
N ALA A 143 2.12 17.24 -12.73
CA ALA A 143 2.52 18.04 -13.89
C ALA A 143 3.72 18.96 -13.60
N GLU A 144 3.77 19.57 -12.42
CA GLU A 144 4.93 20.35 -11.95
C GLU A 144 6.20 19.47 -11.88
N ALA A 145 6.08 18.26 -11.33
CA ALA A 145 7.21 17.34 -11.21
C ALA A 145 7.67 16.78 -12.58
N GLU A 146 6.77 16.62 -13.54
CA GLU A 146 7.07 16.21 -14.91
C GLU A 146 7.75 17.32 -15.71
N GLY A 147 7.39 18.58 -15.47
CA GLY A 147 8.03 19.75 -16.09
C GLY A 147 9.37 20.15 -15.46
N ALA A 148 9.68 19.66 -14.26
CA ALA A 148 10.93 19.91 -13.57
C ALA A 148 12.07 19.00 -14.08
N PRO A 149 13.35 19.42 -13.96
CA PRO A 149 14.48 18.54 -14.25
C PRO A 149 14.38 17.23 -13.45
N CYS A 150 14.56 16.10 -14.13
CA CYS A 150 14.49 14.79 -13.49
C CYS A 150 15.54 14.72 -12.36
N PRO A 151 15.17 14.30 -11.14
CA PRO A 151 16.15 14.10 -10.09
C PRO A 151 17.19 13.06 -10.52
N PRO A 152 18.44 13.15 -10.04
CA PRO A 152 19.44 12.14 -10.32
C PRO A 152 18.93 10.74 -9.97
N PHE A 153 19.13 9.80 -10.90
CA PHE A 153 18.78 8.40 -10.67
C PHE A 153 19.55 7.86 -9.46
N ALA A 154 18.83 7.31 -8.49
CA ALA A 154 19.42 6.67 -7.33
C ALA A 154 18.50 5.55 -6.81
N LEU A 155 19.12 4.44 -6.45
CA LEU A 155 18.50 3.34 -5.70
C LEU A 155 19.12 3.29 -4.31
N ALA A 156 18.32 3.53 -3.28
CA ALA A 156 18.75 3.46 -1.88
C ALA A 156 18.06 2.30 -1.18
N GLU A 157 18.81 1.47 -0.45
CA GLU A 157 18.20 0.39 0.33
C GLU A 157 17.31 0.93 1.43
N VAL A 158 16.13 0.31 1.60
CA VAL A 158 15.13 0.70 2.59
C VAL A 158 14.59 -0.49 3.36
N TYR A 159 14.07 -0.19 4.55
CA TYR A 159 13.49 -1.21 5.42
C TYR A 159 12.15 -1.75 4.91
N ASN A 160 11.44 -1.07 4.03
CA ASN A 160 10.21 -1.59 3.45
C ASN A 160 9.82 -0.72 2.26
N GLY A 161 9.09 -1.31 1.31
CA GLY A 161 8.33 -0.52 0.36
C GLY A 161 7.14 0.12 1.05
N TYR A 162 6.78 1.34 0.66
CA TYR A 162 5.55 1.95 1.14
C TYR A 162 4.38 1.40 0.33
N GLY A 163 3.36 0.87 1.02
CA GLY A 163 2.24 0.19 0.38
C GLY A 163 1.50 0.99 -0.69
N CYS A 164 1.55 2.32 -0.66
CA CYS A 164 0.83 3.17 -1.62
C CYS A 164 1.43 3.16 -3.04
N ASN A 165 2.67 2.71 -3.22
CA ASN A 165 3.36 2.74 -4.52
C ASN A 165 4.47 1.69 -4.67
N MET A 166 4.38 0.56 -3.97
CA MET A 166 5.42 -0.47 -4.02
C MET A 166 5.32 -1.34 -5.27
N SER A 167 6.45 -1.64 -5.91
CA SER A 167 6.53 -2.63 -7.00
C SER A 167 7.22 -3.89 -6.51
N VAL A 168 6.73 -5.05 -6.91
CA VAL A 168 7.16 -6.35 -6.37
C VAL A 168 7.43 -7.32 -7.51
N ARG A 169 8.61 -7.94 -7.51
CA ARG A 169 8.95 -9.05 -8.40
C ARG A 169 8.20 -10.31 -7.95
N LEU A 170 7.44 -10.91 -8.85
CA LEU A 170 6.50 -12.00 -8.50
C LEU A 170 7.16 -13.37 -8.38
N ASP A 171 8.30 -13.57 -9.04
CA ASP A 171 9.03 -14.84 -9.00
C ASP A 171 9.42 -15.29 -7.57
N PRO A 172 10.12 -14.49 -6.73
CA PRO A 172 10.41 -14.87 -5.34
C PRO A 172 9.13 -15.03 -4.50
N VAL A 173 8.09 -14.23 -4.76
CA VAL A 173 6.79 -14.37 -4.08
C VAL A 173 6.19 -15.75 -4.32
N ARG A 174 6.19 -16.23 -5.57
CA ARG A 174 5.68 -17.56 -5.93
C ARG A 174 6.57 -18.68 -5.39
N ARG A 175 7.88 -18.62 -5.63
CA ARG A 175 8.83 -19.68 -5.23
C ARG A 175 8.83 -19.95 -3.73
N HIS A 176 8.61 -18.91 -2.92
CA HIS A 176 8.63 -18.99 -1.47
C HIS A 176 7.24 -18.90 -0.83
N ALA A 177 6.18 -18.99 -1.64
CA ALA A 177 4.79 -18.92 -1.21
C ALA A 177 4.50 -17.73 -0.26
N LEU A 178 5.07 -16.56 -0.58
CA LEU A 178 4.92 -15.35 0.23
C LEU A 178 3.54 -14.75 0.04
N ALA A 179 2.97 -14.22 1.11
CA ALA A 179 1.66 -13.58 1.10
C ALA A 179 1.61 -12.45 2.13
N PHE A 180 0.74 -11.48 1.88
CA PHE A 180 0.39 -10.48 2.88
C PHE A 180 -0.27 -11.18 4.08
N ASP A 181 0.17 -10.82 5.29
CA ASP A 181 -0.36 -11.45 6.52
C ASP A 181 -1.79 -11.00 6.80
N GLU A 182 -2.73 -11.89 6.52
CA GLU A 182 -4.16 -11.67 6.68
C GLU A 182 -4.59 -11.47 8.14
N THR A 183 -3.75 -11.83 9.13
CA THR A 183 -4.01 -11.52 10.54
C THR A 183 -4.00 -10.00 10.81
N LEU A 184 -3.29 -9.25 9.97
CA LEU A 184 -3.27 -7.78 9.99
C LEU A 184 -4.48 -7.18 9.25
N GLY A 185 -5.30 -7.98 8.56
CA GLY A 185 -6.35 -7.53 7.65
C GLY A 185 -7.41 -6.61 8.24
N SER A 186 -7.55 -6.65 9.56
CA SER A 186 -8.54 -5.90 10.31
C SER A 186 -8.33 -4.39 10.32
N TYR A 187 -7.09 -3.88 10.32
CA TYR A 187 -6.79 -2.46 10.04
C TYR A 187 -5.73 -2.29 8.95
N ALA A 188 -4.91 -3.33 8.72
CA ALA A 188 -3.82 -3.38 7.76
C ALA A 188 -2.64 -2.45 8.03
N TRP A 189 -2.47 -1.95 9.26
CA TRP A 189 -1.29 -1.14 9.56
C TRP A 189 -0.04 -2.03 9.69
N LEU A 190 1.04 -1.67 8.99
CA LEU A 190 2.33 -2.39 8.91
C LEU A 190 2.31 -3.71 8.11
N GLU A 191 1.28 -4.00 7.33
CA GLU A 191 1.30 -5.18 6.44
C GLU A 191 2.36 -5.06 5.33
N ASP A 192 2.61 -3.83 4.84
CA ASP A 192 3.65 -3.54 3.86
C ASP A 192 5.05 -3.78 4.43
N VAL A 193 5.26 -3.42 5.70
CA VAL A 193 6.47 -3.76 6.45
C VAL A 193 6.64 -5.27 6.55
N ASP A 194 5.60 -5.98 6.98
CA ASP A 194 5.65 -7.44 7.12
C ASP A 194 6.00 -8.13 5.80
N PHE A 195 5.27 -7.82 4.73
CA PHE A 195 5.48 -8.40 3.41
C PHE A 195 6.86 -8.05 2.84
N SER A 196 7.31 -6.80 3.02
CA SER A 196 8.67 -6.39 2.67
C SER A 196 9.73 -7.21 3.41
N ARG A 197 9.50 -7.57 4.67
CA ARG A 197 10.47 -8.35 5.46
C ARG A 197 10.44 -9.84 5.15
N GLN A 198 9.28 -10.38 4.75
CA GLN A 198 9.20 -11.71 4.16
C GLN A 198 10.00 -11.82 2.85
N LEU A 199 10.01 -10.77 2.04
CA LEU A 199 10.67 -10.74 0.73
C LEU A 199 12.18 -10.43 0.81
N ALA A 200 12.63 -9.71 1.84
CA ALA A 200 14.02 -9.25 2.00
C ALA A 200 15.11 -10.35 1.88
N PRO A 201 14.90 -11.61 2.33
CA PRO A 201 15.88 -12.68 2.12
C PRO A 201 16.13 -13.05 0.65
N TYR A 202 15.23 -12.64 -0.26
CA TYR A 202 15.22 -13.06 -1.66
C TYR A 202 15.54 -11.92 -2.64
N GLY A 203 15.96 -10.75 -2.12
CA GLY A 203 16.47 -9.65 -2.93
C GLY A 203 16.42 -8.30 -2.24
N ARG A 204 16.99 -7.30 -2.91
CA ARG A 204 17.10 -5.93 -2.38
C ARG A 204 15.74 -5.25 -2.41
N ILE A 205 15.51 -4.41 -1.41
CA ILE A 205 14.33 -3.56 -1.29
C ILE A 205 14.80 -2.13 -1.32
N VAL A 206 14.45 -1.41 -2.37
CA VAL A 206 15.04 -0.11 -2.68
C VAL A 206 13.99 0.96 -2.85
N ARG A 207 14.31 2.18 -2.44
CA ARG A 207 13.60 3.37 -2.89
C ARG A 207 14.25 3.87 -4.18
N ALA A 208 13.43 4.10 -5.21
CA ALA A 208 13.86 4.67 -6.47
C ALA A 208 13.45 6.15 -6.58
N THR A 209 14.39 7.01 -6.97
CA THR A 209 14.13 8.44 -7.15
C THR A 209 13.36 8.76 -8.43
N SER A 210 13.44 7.91 -9.45
CA SER A 210 12.80 8.14 -10.75
C SER A 210 11.29 7.84 -10.73
N THR A 211 10.83 6.85 -9.96
CA THR A 211 9.41 6.56 -9.78
C THR A 211 8.79 7.55 -8.79
N ARG A 212 7.85 8.40 -9.24
CA ARG A 212 7.32 9.54 -8.47
C ARG A 212 5.80 9.63 -8.53
N GLY A 213 5.17 10.14 -7.48
CA GLY A 213 3.72 10.40 -7.49
C GLY A 213 3.22 11.09 -6.24
N VAL A 214 1.91 11.34 -6.20
CA VAL A 214 1.23 12.03 -5.10
C VAL A 214 0.25 11.08 -4.44
N HIS A 215 0.31 10.99 -3.12
CA HIS A 215 -0.66 10.25 -2.33
C HIS A 215 -1.68 11.23 -1.75
N LEU A 216 -2.95 11.10 -2.15
CA LEU A 216 -4.01 12.01 -1.74
C LEU A 216 -4.30 11.88 -0.23
N GLY A 217 -4.18 10.67 0.32
CA GLY A 217 -4.44 10.41 1.72
C GLY A 217 -5.90 10.64 2.10
N VAL A 218 -6.83 10.20 1.25
CA VAL A 218 -8.28 10.29 1.40
C VAL A 218 -8.71 9.68 2.75
N LYS A 219 -9.62 10.38 3.44
CA LYS A 219 -10.11 9.96 4.77
C LYS A 219 -11.36 9.08 4.71
N LEU A 220 -12.12 9.16 3.61
CA LEU A 220 -13.31 8.35 3.39
C LEU A 220 -12.97 6.85 3.43
N GLY A 221 -13.85 6.04 4.00
CA GLY A 221 -13.68 4.58 4.09
C GLY A 221 -12.70 4.12 5.19
N ARG A 222 -12.05 5.04 5.92
CA ARG A 222 -11.16 4.68 7.02
C ARG A 222 -11.93 4.09 8.20
N GLN A 223 -11.26 3.15 8.86
CA GLN A 223 -11.81 2.47 10.03
C GLN A 223 -11.67 3.29 11.31
N SER A 224 -12.42 2.87 12.33
CA SER A 224 -12.49 3.48 13.66
C SER A 224 -11.13 3.84 14.27
N GLY A 225 -11.07 5.01 14.92
CA GLY A 225 -9.92 5.45 15.70
C GLY A 225 -9.55 4.44 16.80
N LEU A 226 -10.54 3.79 17.42
CA LEU A 226 -10.35 2.71 18.39
C LEU A 226 -9.53 1.56 17.80
N ARG A 227 -9.92 1.06 16.63
CA ARG A 227 -9.24 -0.06 15.96
C ARG A 227 -7.83 0.33 15.53
N PHE A 228 -7.65 1.56 15.05
CA PHE A 228 -6.31 2.04 14.72
C PHE A 228 -5.42 2.15 15.95
N GLY A 229 -5.93 2.77 17.03
CA GLY A 229 -5.23 2.89 18.30
C GLY A 229 -4.79 1.56 18.85
N TYR A 230 -5.65 0.54 18.79
CA TYR A 230 -5.27 -0.80 19.20
C TYR A 230 -4.14 -1.35 18.32
N SER A 231 -4.24 -1.20 17.00
CA SER A 231 -3.24 -1.63 16.02
C SER A 231 -1.88 -0.95 16.22
N GLN A 232 -1.85 0.30 16.71
CA GLN A 232 -0.62 1.03 17.02
C GLN A 232 0.25 0.34 18.11
N ILE A 233 -0.34 -0.57 18.89
CA ILE A 233 0.34 -1.36 19.92
C ILE A 233 0.43 -2.83 19.50
N ALA A 234 -0.68 -3.42 19.04
CA ALA A 234 -0.74 -4.84 18.69
C ALA A 234 0.21 -5.20 17.55
N ASN A 235 0.22 -4.43 16.47
CA ASN A 235 0.92 -4.79 15.24
C ASN A 235 2.46 -4.70 15.41
N PRO A 236 3.05 -3.64 16.00
CA PRO A 236 4.50 -3.60 16.21
C PRO A 236 5.01 -4.76 17.07
N LEU A 237 4.28 -5.09 18.15
CA LEU A 237 4.64 -6.20 19.03
C LEU A 237 4.48 -7.56 18.34
N TYR A 238 3.46 -7.70 17.49
CA TYR A 238 3.28 -8.88 16.66
C TYR A 238 4.43 -9.05 15.65
N LEU A 239 4.84 -7.98 14.97
CA LEU A 239 5.97 -8.02 14.03
C LEU A 239 7.31 -8.29 14.70
N VAL A 240 7.51 -7.84 15.95
CA VAL A 240 8.68 -8.24 16.75
C VAL A 240 8.70 -9.75 16.96
N ARG A 241 7.57 -10.34 17.33
CA ARG A 241 7.47 -11.80 17.53
C ARG A 241 7.73 -12.58 16.25
N LYS A 242 7.32 -12.05 15.09
CA LYS A 242 7.64 -12.62 13.77
C LYS A 242 9.10 -12.43 13.35
N GLY A 243 9.88 -11.59 14.03
CA GLY A 243 11.23 -11.22 13.61
C GLY A 243 11.27 -10.21 12.46
N HIS A 244 10.13 -9.63 12.06
CA HIS A 244 10.01 -8.64 10.98
C HIS A 244 10.11 -7.19 11.48
N CYS A 245 10.32 -6.98 12.78
CA CYS A 245 10.59 -5.68 13.37
C CYS A 245 11.51 -5.83 14.58
N THR A 246 12.44 -4.89 14.79
CA THR A 246 13.26 -4.88 16.00
C THR A 246 12.48 -4.28 17.17
N TRP A 247 12.77 -4.72 18.40
CA TRP A 247 12.13 -4.16 19.59
C TRP A 247 12.31 -2.64 19.70
N ARG A 248 13.50 -2.13 19.37
CA ARG A 248 13.80 -0.69 19.37
C ARG A 248 12.92 0.08 18.40
N LYS A 249 12.71 -0.44 17.18
CA LYS A 249 11.86 0.20 16.17
C LYS A 249 10.39 0.16 16.59
N ALA A 250 9.91 -0.97 17.10
CA ALA A 250 8.56 -1.11 17.62
C ALA A 250 8.29 -0.12 18.77
N LEU A 251 9.18 -0.06 19.77
CA LEU A 251 9.05 0.83 20.92
C LEU A 251 9.04 2.31 20.49
N HIS A 252 9.94 2.69 19.59
CA HIS A 252 9.99 4.06 19.07
C HIS A 252 8.70 4.44 18.33
N GLN A 253 8.16 3.53 17.52
CA GLN A 253 6.93 3.78 16.78
C GLN A 253 5.70 3.87 17.70
N MET A 254 5.60 2.96 18.68
CA MET A 254 4.57 2.97 19.70
C MET A 254 4.61 4.25 20.54
N SER A 255 5.80 4.64 21.05
CA SER A 255 5.93 5.81 21.91
C SER A 255 5.56 7.11 21.18
N ARG A 256 5.98 7.27 19.92
CA ARG A 256 5.57 8.41 19.09
C ARG A 256 4.06 8.47 18.86
N ASN A 257 3.44 7.32 18.54
CA ASN A 257 2.00 7.23 18.32
C ASN A 257 1.21 7.59 19.59
N ILE A 258 1.61 7.05 20.74
CA ILE A 258 0.98 7.37 22.03
C ILE A 258 1.16 8.85 22.35
N ALA A 259 2.38 9.38 22.26
CA ALA A 259 2.68 10.78 22.56
C ALA A 259 1.85 11.74 21.71
N ILE A 260 1.73 11.47 20.39
CA ILE A 260 0.95 12.34 19.50
C ILE A 260 -0.56 12.20 19.75
N ASN A 261 -1.06 11.02 20.12
CA ASN A 261 -2.45 10.83 20.47
C ASN A 261 -2.80 11.59 21.77
N VAL A 262 -1.94 11.52 22.79
CA VAL A 262 -2.11 12.26 24.05
C VAL A 262 -2.04 13.77 23.81
N ALA A 263 -0.98 14.27 23.16
CA ALA A 263 -0.79 15.69 22.93
C ALA A 263 -1.95 16.29 22.11
N LYS A 264 -2.38 15.61 21.05
CA LYS A 264 -3.49 16.07 20.20
C LYS A 264 -4.88 15.72 20.72
N CYS A 265 -5.02 15.03 21.86
CA CYS A 265 -6.29 14.98 22.57
C CYS A 265 -6.63 16.33 23.22
N LEU A 266 -5.61 17.12 23.57
CA LEU A 266 -5.76 18.48 24.10
C LEU A 266 -6.03 19.51 23.00
N TRP A 267 -5.54 19.24 21.78
CA TRP A 267 -5.77 20.06 20.59
C TRP A 267 -6.23 19.18 19.42
N PRO A 268 -7.51 18.80 19.38
CA PRO A 268 -8.01 17.83 18.41
C PRO A 268 -8.04 18.40 16.99
N GLU A 269 -7.60 17.57 16.05
CA GLU A 269 -7.76 17.83 14.62
C GLU A 269 -9.14 17.30 14.19
N PRO A 270 -9.94 18.06 13.41
CA PRO A 270 -11.31 17.66 13.08
C PRO A 270 -11.39 16.37 12.24
N TYR A 271 -10.31 16.00 11.56
CA TYR A 271 -10.22 14.84 10.66
C TYR A 271 -9.54 13.62 11.30
N VAL A 272 -9.17 13.66 12.59
CA VAL A 272 -8.56 12.53 13.30
C VAL A 272 -9.22 12.28 14.65
N ASP A 273 -9.78 11.08 14.82
CA ASP A 273 -10.27 10.60 16.12
C ASP A 273 -9.10 10.24 17.07
N ARG A 274 -8.51 11.26 17.70
CA ARG A 274 -7.40 11.10 18.66
C ARG A 274 -7.83 10.39 19.94
N ARG A 275 -9.04 10.69 20.44
CA ARG A 275 -9.58 10.09 21.66
C ARG A 275 -9.85 8.60 21.49
N GLY A 276 -10.46 8.20 20.37
CA GLY A 276 -10.62 6.79 20.04
C GLY A 276 -9.29 6.07 19.88
N ARG A 277 -8.28 6.70 19.26
CA ARG A 277 -6.93 6.12 19.17
C ARG A 277 -6.29 5.90 20.54
N LEU A 278 -6.38 6.88 21.43
CA LEU A 278 -5.86 6.74 22.80
C LEU A 278 -6.59 5.63 23.56
N HIS A 279 -7.92 5.57 23.45
CA HIS A 279 -8.72 4.46 23.99
C HIS A 279 -8.23 3.12 23.45
N GLY A 280 -8.01 3.02 22.13
CA GLY A 280 -7.49 1.82 21.49
C GLY A 280 -6.12 1.42 22.02
N ASN A 281 -5.22 2.38 22.24
CA ASN A 281 -3.92 2.12 22.87
C ASN A 281 -4.11 1.49 24.26
N LEU A 282 -5.00 2.05 25.10
CA LEU A 282 -5.27 1.55 26.45
C LEU A 282 -5.86 0.13 26.44
N VAL A 283 -6.82 -0.14 25.54
CA VAL A 283 -7.40 -1.49 25.38
C VAL A 283 -6.33 -2.50 24.95
N ALA A 284 -5.43 -2.12 24.04
CA ALA A 284 -4.33 -2.99 23.65
C ALA A 284 -3.35 -3.27 24.80
N PHE A 285 -3.01 -2.27 25.62
CA PHE A 285 -2.20 -2.53 26.83
C PHE A 285 -2.90 -3.46 27.81
N ALA A 286 -4.21 -3.31 28.00
CA ALA A 286 -4.99 -4.16 28.87
C ALA A 286 -5.06 -5.61 28.34
N ASP A 287 -5.16 -5.80 27.02
CA ASP A 287 -5.06 -7.14 26.39
C ASP A 287 -3.65 -7.71 26.46
N LEU A 288 -2.60 -6.88 26.36
CA LEU A 288 -1.22 -7.31 26.54
C LEU A 288 -0.99 -7.88 27.94
N LEU A 289 -1.44 -7.17 28.98
CA LEU A 289 -1.33 -7.63 30.37
C LEU A 289 -2.13 -8.92 30.63
N ARG A 290 -3.21 -9.15 29.88
CA ARG A 290 -4.03 -10.37 29.98
C ARG A 290 -3.56 -11.50 29.07
N GLY A 291 -2.49 -11.32 28.29
CA GLY A 291 -2.00 -12.31 27.32
C GLY A 291 -2.94 -12.52 26.11
N ARG A 292 -3.80 -11.56 25.80
CA ARG A 292 -4.82 -11.63 24.73
C ARG A 292 -4.52 -10.74 23.52
N LEU A 293 -3.38 -10.05 23.54
CA LEU A 293 -3.02 -9.10 22.48
C LEU A 293 -2.81 -9.82 21.15
N MET A 294 -3.70 -9.56 20.19
CA MET A 294 -3.59 -10.06 18.82
C MET A 294 -4.12 -9.03 17.83
N PRO A 295 -3.48 -8.83 16.64
CA PRO A 295 -3.96 -7.87 15.64
C PRO A 295 -5.44 -8.06 15.25
N SER A 296 -5.87 -9.31 15.08
CA SER A 296 -7.23 -9.70 14.70
C SER A 296 -8.30 -9.28 15.72
N ARG A 297 -7.92 -9.00 16.98
CA ARG A 297 -8.85 -8.56 18.03
C ARG A 297 -9.63 -7.30 17.65
N THR A 298 -9.04 -6.45 16.81
CA THR A 298 -9.66 -5.23 16.30
C THR A 298 -10.98 -5.45 15.56
N LEU A 299 -11.23 -6.63 14.99
CA LEU A 299 -12.52 -6.97 14.37
C LEU A 299 -13.67 -6.98 15.38
N SER A 300 -13.37 -7.33 16.64
CA SER A 300 -14.33 -7.38 17.75
C SER A 300 -14.38 -6.09 18.58
N LEU A 301 -13.66 -5.04 18.19
CA LEU A 301 -13.68 -3.75 18.89
C LEU A 301 -14.71 -2.81 18.28
N GLY A 302 -15.57 -2.26 19.12
CA GLY A 302 -16.60 -1.28 18.73
C GLY A 302 -17.79 -1.88 18.00
N SER A 303 -18.02 -3.19 18.13
CA SER A 303 -19.33 -3.83 17.96
C SER A 303 -20.21 -3.56 19.16
#